data_AF-E0PEP0-F1
#
_entry.id   AF-E0PEP0-F1
#
_cell.length_a   1.000
_cell.length_b   1.000
_cell.length_c   1.000
_cell.angle_alpha   90.00
_cell.angle_beta   90.00
_cell.angle_gamma   90.00
#
_symmetry.space_group_name_H-M   'P 1'
#
loop_
_entity.id
_entity.type
_entity.pdbx_description
1 polymer ?
#
loop_
_entity_poly.entity_id
_entity_poly.type
_entity_poly.pdbx_seq_one_letter_code
_entity_poly.pdbx_strand_id
1 'polypeptide(L)'
;MPGLYPASIFSSNPLNQYETDYFIWSNYETEKLSYPSVNSSDFPALVLKQTDSKVSPYYALLTDILEAENQSSDDLEALSMDLQMLQYDLTLGNSYITKVDEKFFETE
;
A
#
# COMPACT_ATOMS: atom_id res chain seq x y z
N MET A 1 -15.77 -10.65 -3.75
CA MET A 1 -16.77 -11.32 -4.62
C MET A 1 -18.18 -11.29 -4.01
N PRO A 2 -18.81 -10.12 -3.77
CA PRO A 2 -20.10 -10.05 -3.06
C PRO A 2 -21.31 -10.49 -3.90
N GLY A 3 -21.21 -10.39 -5.23
CA GLY A 3 -22.32 -10.67 -6.14
C GLY A 3 -22.49 -12.14 -6.56
N LEU A 4 -21.50 -12.99 -6.28
CA LEU A 4 -21.49 -14.41 -6.67
C LEU A 4 -21.85 -15.36 -5.53
N TYR A 5 -21.71 -14.92 -4.27
CA TYR A 5 -21.96 -15.72 -3.08
C TYR A 5 -22.99 -15.05 -2.17
N PRO A 6 -24.03 -15.77 -1.69
CA PRO A 6 -24.99 -15.20 -0.76
C PRO A 6 -24.31 -14.85 0.57
N ALA A 7 -24.70 -13.69 1.15
CA ALA A 7 -24.14 -13.18 2.40
C ALA A 7 -24.26 -14.15 3.58
N SER A 8 -25.21 -15.09 3.54
CA SER A 8 -25.40 -16.13 4.56
C SER A 8 -24.19 -17.06 4.72
N ILE A 9 -23.38 -17.25 3.67
CA ILE A 9 -22.15 -18.06 3.73
C ILE A 9 -21.09 -17.40 4.62
N PHE A 10 -21.11 -16.07 4.72
CA PHE A 10 -20.17 -15.27 5.53
C PHE A 10 -20.73 -14.94 6.92
N SER A 11 -21.81 -15.61 7.36
CA SER A 11 -22.45 -15.32 8.65
C SER A 11 -21.52 -15.51 9.86
N SER A 12 -20.51 -16.37 9.76
CA SER A 12 -19.49 -16.57 10.80
C SER A 12 -18.43 -15.47 10.84
N ASN A 13 -18.05 -14.92 9.69
CA ASN A 13 -17.16 -13.76 9.59
C ASN A 13 -17.55 -12.89 8.37
N PRO A 14 -18.31 -11.79 8.59
CA PRO A 14 -18.73 -10.90 7.51
C PRO A 14 -17.56 -10.22 6.77
N LEU A 15 -16.40 -10.05 7.42
CA LEU A 15 -15.24 -9.39 6.82
C LEU A 15 -14.67 -10.19 5.65
N ASN A 16 -14.77 -11.54 5.70
CA ASN A 16 -14.32 -12.43 4.63
C ASN A 16 -14.99 -12.14 3.27
N GLN A 17 -16.12 -11.41 3.25
CA GLN A 17 -16.76 -11.00 2.00
C GLN A 17 -15.91 -10.00 1.19
N TYR A 18 -15.03 -9.28 1.88
CA TYR A 18 -14.16 -8.24 1.34
C TYR A 18 -12.69 -8.66 1.24
N GLU A 19 -12.35 -9.84 1.78
CA GLU A 19 -11.01 -10.41 1.67
C GLU A 19 -10.89 -11.27 0.40
N THR A 20 -9.76 -11.15 -0.29
CA THR A 20 -9.44 -11.94 -1.47
C THR A 20 -8.00 -12.39 -1.43
N ASP A 21 -7.74 -13.60 -1.91
CA ASP A 21 -6.37 -14.10 -2.05
C ASP A 21 -5.58 -13.24 -3.05
N TYR A 22 -4.30 -13.03 -2.76
CA TYR A 22 -3.36 -12.34 -3.65
C TYR A 22 -2.03 -13.08 -3.70
N PHE A 23 -1.26 -12.84 -4.77
CA PHE A 23 0.13 -13.27 -4.87
C PHE A 23 0.92 -12.28 -5.74
N ILE A 24 2.20 -12.12 -5.43
CA ILE A 24 3.16 -11.45 -6.31
C ILE A 24 4.13 -12.51 -6.80
N TRP A 25 4.36 -12.54 -8.11
CA TRP A 25 5.19 -13.54 -8.75
C TRP A 25 6.26 -12.87 -9.61
N SER A 26 7.48 -13.39 -9.49
CA SER A 26 8.63 -13.00 -10.29
C SER A 26 9.13 -14.23 -11.07
N ASN A 27 9.60 -14.02 -12.29
CA ASN A 27 10.20 -15.08 -13.12
C ASN A 27 11.67 -15.38 -12.77
N TYR A 28 12.19 -14.73 -11.73
CA TYR A 28 13.52 -14.92 -11.15
C TYR A 28 13.39 -15.10 -9.64
N GLU A 29 14.48 -15.49 -8.98
CA GLU A 29 14.50 -15.73 -7.55
C GLU A 29 14.30 -14.42 -6.77
N THR A 30 13.27 -14.39 -5.94
CA THR A 30 12.98 -13.30 -5.01
C THR A 30 12.68 -13.87 -3.63
N GLU A 31 12.98 -13.11 -2.59
CA GLU A 31 12.66 -13.50 -1.23
C GLU A 31 11.14 -13.53 -1.02
N LYS A 32 10.62 -14.54 -0.33
CA LYS A 32 9.19 -14.61 -0.03
C LYS A 32 8.87 -13.68 1.15
N LEU A 33 8.26 -12.54 0.85
CA LEU A 33 7.76 -11.62 1.87
C LEU A 33 6.49 -12.16 2.55
N SER A 34 6.31 -11.85 3.83
CA SER A 34 5.18 -12.33 4.65
C SER A 34 4.26 -11.17 5.05
N TYR A 35 3.28 -10.88 4.19
CA TYR A 35 2.26 -9.86 4.42
C TYR A 35 0.87 -10.51 4.43
N PRO A 36 0.30 -10.85 5.61
CA PRO A 36 -0.95 -11.61 5.67
C PRO A 36 -2.17 -10.82 5.21
N SER A 37 -2.16 -9.49 5.36
CA SER A 37 -3.25 -8.61 4.97
C SER A 37 -2.68 -7.33 4.37
N VAL A 38 -3.20 -6.95 3.20
CA VAL A 38 -2.80 -5.74 2.48
C VAL A 38 -4.03 -5.13 1.81
N ASN A 39 -4.02 -3.82 1.65
CA ASN A 39 -5.00 -3.12 0.83
C ASN A 39 -4.57 -3.13 -0.64
N SER A 40 -5.54 -2.91 -1.54
CA SER A 40 -5.27 -2.81 -2.97
C SER A 40 -4.31 -1.66 -3.33
N SER A 41 -4.24 -0.62 -2.49
CA SER A 41 -3.32 0.51 -2.62
C SER A 41 -1.86 0.14 -2.41
N ASP A 42 -1.59 -0.97 -1.72
CA ASP A 42 -0.24 -1.28 -1.23
C ASP A 42 0.52 -2.15 -2.22
N PHE A 43 -0.17 -2.70 -3.22
CA PHE A 43 0.45 -3.56 -4.23
C PHE A 43 1.65 -2.92 -4.95
N PRO A 44 1.64 -1.64 -5.35
CA PRO A 44 2.81 -1.03 -5.97
C PRO A 44 4.04 -1.04 -5.05
N ALA A 45 3.87 -0.67 -3.78
CA ALA A 45 4.96 -0.70 -2.79
C ALA A 45 5.43 -2.13 -2.52
N LEU A 46 4.48 -3.07 -2.38
CA LEU A 46 4.79 -4.47 -2.14
C LEU A 46 5.52 -5.14 -3.32
N VAL A 47 5.16 -4.79 -4.56
CA VAL A 47 5.87 -5.27 -5.76
C VAL A 47 7.30 -4.72 -5.79
N LEU A 48 7.49 -3.41 -5.58
CA LEU A 48 8.81 -2.79 -5.55
C LEU A 48 9.70 -3.39 -4.46
N LYS A 49 9.11 -3.69 -3.30
CA LYS A 49 9.80 -4.38 -2.21
C LYS A 49 10.14 -5.84 -2.55
N GLN A 50 9.21 -6.58 -3.14
CA GLN A 50 9.43 -7.98 -3.57
C GLN A 50 10.54 -8.09 -4.62
N THR A 51 10.70 -7.08 -5.48
CA THR A 51 11.71 -7.05 -6.54
C THR A 51 12.98 -6.30 -6.15
N ASP A 52 13.17 -5.97 -4.87
CA ASP A 52 14.31 -5.20 -4.33
C ASP A 52 14.65 -3.98 -5.21
N SER A 53 13.62 -3.25 -5.62
CA SER A 53 13.74 -2.17 -6.60
C SER A 53 13.96 -0.84 -5.91
N LYS A 54 14.72 0.04 -6.56
CA LYS A 54 14.84 1.44 -6.12
C LYS A 54 13.46 2.10 -6.11
N VAL A 55 13.18 2.85 -5.06
CA VAL A 55 11.91 3.55 -4.85
C VAL A 55 12.11 5.06 -4.82
N SER A 56 11.09 5.81 -5.26
CA SER A 56 11.04 7.25 -5.07
C SER A 56 10.60 7.58 -3.64
N PRO A 57 10.79 8.83 -3.16
CA PRO A 57 10.30 9.26 -1.85
C PRO A 57 8.82 8.94 -1.60
N TYR A 58 7.97 9.07 -2.63
CA TYR A 58 6.56 8.67 -2.53
C TYR A 58 6.36 7.17 -2.25
N TYR A 59 7.06 6.30 -2.98
CA TYR A 59 6.96 4.85 -2.76
C TYR A 59 7.66 4.40 -1.47
N ALA A 60 8.66 5.14 -0.99
CA ALA A 60 9.25 4.93 0.33
C ALA A 60 8.19 5.12 1.43
N LEU A 61 7.45 6.23 1.41
CA LEU A 61 6.35 6.48 2.35
C LEU A 61 5.29 5.36 2.31
N LEU A 62 4.87 4.92 1.12
CA LEU A 62 3.91 3.82 1.00
C LEU A 62 4.47 2.49 1.55
N THR A 63 5.78 2.26 1.42
CA THR A 63 6.44 1.07 1.97
C THR A 63 6.50 1.14 3.50
N ASP A 64 6.78 2.32 4.06
CA ASP A 64 6.79 2.53 5.52
C ASP A 64 5.39 2.32 6.12
N ILE A 65 4.33 2.81 5.46
CA ILE A 65 2.94 2.56 5.86
C ILE A 65 2.62 1.07 5.84
N LEU A 66 2.96 0.38 4.74
CA LEU A 66 2.74 -1.06 4.60
C LEU A 66 3.44 -1.85 5.72
N GLU A 67 4.66 -1.48 6.09
CA GLU A 67 5.38 -2.09 7.21
C GLU A 67 4.72 -1.77 8.56
N ALA A 68 4.38 -0.51 8.79
CA ALA A 68 3.74 -0.02 10.01
C ALA A 68 2.40 -0.73 10.28
N GLU A 69 1.56 -0.88 9.25
CA GLU A 69 0.28 -1.60 9.33
C GLU A 69 0.47 -3.07 9.75
N ASN A 70 1.46 -3.74 9.17
CA ASN A 70 1.70 -5.16 9.43
C ASN A 70 2.45 -5.42 10.75
N GLN A 71 3.22 -4.44 11.24
CA GLN A 71 3.96 -4.53 12.50
C GLN A 71 3.20 -3.94 13.70
N SER A 72 2.02 -3.32 13.47
CA SER A 72 1.26 -2.60 14.51
C SER A 72 2.09 -1.54 15.23
N SER A 73 2.83 -0.74 14.46
CA SER A 73 3.69 0.33 15.01
C SER A 73 2.89 1.57 15.40
N ASP A 74 3.35 2.29 16.43
CA ASP A 74 2.76 3.57 16.86
C ASP A 74 2.89 4.68 15.80
N ASP A 75 3.83 4.56 14.86
CA ASP A 75 4.08 5.57 13.81
C ASP A 75 3.04 5.58 12.69
N LEU A 76 2.13 4.58 12.65
CA LEU A 76 1.14 4.42 11.59
C LEU A 76 0.24 5.66 11.43
N GLU A 77 -0.15 6.29 12.54
CA GLU A 77 -1.01 7.48 12.50
C GLU A 77 -0.30 8.68 11.85
N ALA A 78 0.97 8.88 12.17
CA ALA A 78 1.77 9.96 11.58
C ALA A 78 1.99 9.73 10.08
N LEU A 79 2.37 8.51 9.69
CA LEU A 79 2.58 8.16 8.28
C LEU A 79 1.28 8.26 7.47
N SER A 80 0.15 7.83 8.04
CA SER A 80 -1.16 7.98 7.41
C SER A 80 -1.53 9.46 7.24
N MET A 81 -1.18 10.32 8.19
CA MET A 81 -1.43 11.77 8.09
C MET A 81 -0.59 12.39 6.98
N ASP A 82 0.68 12.00 6.85
CA ASP A 82 1.56 12.42 5.76
C ASP A 82 1.00 12.02 4.39
N LEU A 83 0.54 10.78 4.25
CA LEU A 83 -0.10 10.32 3.02
C LEU A 83 -1.38 11.12 2.70
N GLN A 84 -2.22 11.40 3.71
CA GLN A 84 -3.44 12.20 3.52
C GLN A 84 -3.13 13.62 3.05
N MET A 85 -2.10 14.27 3.62
CA MET A 85 -1.68 15.61 3.20
C MET A 85 -1.19 15.60 1.75
N LEU A 86 -0.37 14.61 1.37
CA LEU A 86 0.13 14.47 0.00
C LEU A 86 -1.00 14.22 -0.99
N GLN A 87 -1.91 13.29 -0.68
CA GLN A 87 -3.07 13.00 -1.52
C GLN A 87 -3.96 14.23 -1.69
N TYR A 88 -4.18 14.99 -0.62
CA TYR A 88 -4.92 16.24 -0.69
C TYR A 88 -4.23 17.26 -1.59
N ASP A 89 -2.92 17.49 -1.39
CA ASP A 89 -2.14 18.46 -2.17
C ASP A 89 -2.13 18.14 -3.68
N LEU A 90 -2.08 16.84 -4.02
CA LEU A 90 -2.08 16.35 -5.41
C LEU A 90 -3.46 16.39 -6.09
N THR A 91 -4.56 16.36 -5.32
CA THR A 91 -5.91 16.24 -5.87
C THR A 91 -6.68 17.55 -5.85
N LEU A 92 -6.90 18.12 -4.66
CA LEU A 92 -7.71 19.33 -4.45
C LEU A 92 -6.87 20.53 -4.02
N GLY A 93 -5.63 20.30 -3.58
CA GLY A 93 -4.71 21.31 -3.10
C GLY A 93 -4.01 22.08 -4.21
N ASN A 94 -2.82 22.59 -3.89
CA ASN A 94 -2.09 23.51 -4.76
C ASN A 94 -0.87 22.87 -5.43
N SER A 95 -0.69 21.56 -5.29
CA SER A 95 0.46 20.81 -5.79
C SER A 95 1.78 21.46 -5.34
N TYR A 96 1.90 21.72 -4.04
CA TYR A 96 3.14 22.22 -3.45
C TYR A 96 4.29 21.24 -3.62
N ILE A 97 4.03 19.94 -3.47
CA ILE A 97 5.10 18.94 -3.49
C ILE A 97 5.87 18.94 -4.82
N THR A 98 5.16 19.07 -5.95
CA THR A 98 5.77 19.14 -7.28
C THR A 98 6.51 20.45 -7.56
N LYS A 99 6.27 21.50 -6.78
CA LYS A 99 6.95 22.80 -6.89
C LYS A 99 8.18 22.90 -6.01
N VAL A 100 8.17 22.22 -4.86
CA VAL A 100 9.27 22.23 -3.90
C VAL A 100 10.32 21.19 -4.29
N ASP A 101 9.88 20.01 -4.70
CA ASP A 101 10.75 18.93 -5.13
C ASP A 101 10.18 18.24 -6.38
N GLU A 102 10.72 18.62 -7.54
CA GLU A 102 10.33 18.03 -8.82
C GLU A 102 10.64 16.52 -8.88
N LYS A 103 11.59 16.03 -8.06
CA LYS A 103 12.04 14.63 -8.07
C LYS A 103 11.33 13.76 -7.05
N PHE A 104 10.36 14.28 -6.30
CA PHE A 104 9.67 13.54 -5.23
C PHE A 104 9.02 12.22 -5.69
N PHE A 105 8.62 12.14 -6.96
CA PHE A 105 8.02 10.95 -7.57
C PHE A 105 9.02 10.13 -8.40
N GLU A 106 10.25 10.60 -8.56
CA GLU A 106 11.29 9.99 -9.38
C GLU A 106 12.23 9.12 -8.54
N THR A 107 12.78 8.08 -9.15
CA THR A 107 13.86 7.26 -8.58
C THR A 107 15.21 7.84 -9.00
N GLU A 108 16.17 7.96 -8.07
CA GLU A 108 17.55 8.38 -8.38
C GLU A 108 18.34 7.40 -9.27
#